data_AF-A0A7J9PWS3-F1
#
_entry.id   AF-A0A7J9PWS3-F1
#
_cell.length_a   1.000
_cell.length_b   1.000
_cell.length_c   1.000
_cell.angle_alpha   90.00
_cell.angle_beta   90.00
_cell.angle_gamma   90.00
#
_symmetry.space_group_name_H-M   'P 1'
#
loop_
_entity.id
_entity.type
_entity.pdbx_description
1 polymer ?
#
loop_
_entity_poly.entity_id
_entity_poly.type
_entity_poly.pdbx_seq_one_letter_code
_entity_poly.pdbx_strand_id
1 'polypeptide(L)'
;MKKTSLTLTKLIVPWALGGVVALIIYLSGAYYYTRFSMVLIIFFEICTGEVTSILVGIGAGLNPILVVLFVTFLESDISIFTAWNFDILKRIPRIGNSLIKYEGKAKKIIEKKRLEKIGFMGLLILVMIPVHGTGALPSTIIGRL
;
A
#
# COMPACT_ATOMS: atom_id res chain seq x y z
N MET A 1 23.77 -11.39 -16.05
CA MET A 1 23.74 -11.56 -14.58
C MET A 1 23.24 -10.33 -13.80
N LYS A 2 23.52 -9.07 -14.21
CA LYS A 2 23.03 -7.86 -13.49
C LYS A 2 21.50 -7.72 -13.36
N LYS A 3 20.73 -8.17 -14.36
CA LYS A 3 19.26 -7.96 -14.41
C LYS A 3 18.49 -8.78 -13.37
N THR A 4 18.94 -10.00 -13.09
CA THR A 4 18.30 -10.92 -12.12
C THR A 4 18.49 -10.47 -10.68
N SER A 5 19.67 -9.94 -10.35
CA SER A 5 19.96 -9.39 -9.01
C SER A 5 19.04 -8.21 -8.68
N LEU A 6 18.82 -7.30 -9.63
CA LEU A 6 17.93 -6.15 -9.44
C LEU A 6 16.46 -6.56 -9.22
N THR A 7 16.01 -7.62 -9.89
CA THR A 7 14.66 -8.18 -9.71
C THR A 7 14.50 -8.83 -8.34
N LEU A 8 15.52 -9.55 -7.85
CA LEU A 8 15.50 -10.16 -6.52
C LEU A 8 15.46 -9.11 -5.42
N THR A 9 16.27 -8.05 -5.52
CA THR A 9 16.31 -6.96 -4.53
C THR A 9 14.95 -6.29 -4.39
N LYS A 10 14.29 -5.98 -5.51
CA LYS A 10 12.94 -5.38 -5.53
C LYS A 10 11.86 -6.24 -4.91
N LEU A 11 12.05 -7.56 -4.89
CA LEU A 11 11.14 -8.48 -4.23
C LEU A 11 11.45 -8.55 -2.73
N ILE A 12 12.73 -8.67 -2.36
CA ILE A 12 13.17 -8.95 -0.99
C ILE A 12 13.05 -7.73 -0.07
N VAL A 13 13.32 -6.52 -0.58
CA VAL A 13 13.39 -5.30 0.25
C VAL A 13 12.13 -5.05 1.07
N PRO A 14 10.90 -5.07 0.50
CA PRO A 14 9.68 -4.85 1.29
C PRO A 14 9.50 -5.90 2.39
N TRP A 15 9.73 -7.18 2.07
CA TRP A 15 9.70 -8.25 3.07
C TRP A 15 10.75 -8.09 4.18
N ALA A 16 11.95 -7.63 3.83
CA ALA A 16 13.00 -7.35 4.80
C ALA A 16 12.62 -6.18 5.71
N LEU A 17 12.06 -5.09 5.16
CA LEU A 17 11.57 -3.96 5.93
C LEU A 17 10.44 -4.37 6.88
N GLY A 18 9.44 -5.10 6.37
CA GLY A 18 8.35 -5.65 7.17
C GLY A 18 8.87 -6.58 8.28
N GLY A 19 9.85 -7.44 7.97
CA GLY A 19 10.50 -8.32 8.93
C GLY A 19 11.25 -7.58 10.04
N VAL A 20 11.97 -6.51 9.70
CA VAL A 20 12.68 -5.66 10.68
C VAL A 20 11.68 -4.99 11.61
N VAL A 21 10.60 -4.40 11.08
CA VAL A 21 9.56 -3.76 11.89
C VAL A 21 8.85 -4.78 12.78
N ALA A 22 8.51 -5.96 12.26
CA ALA A 22 7.92 -7.04 13.03
C ALA A 22 8.85 -7.50 14.16
N LEU A 23 10.16 -7.61 13.91
CA LEU A 23 11.14 -7.97 14.93
C LEU A 23 11.24 -6.89 16.02
N ILE A 24 11.29 -5.60 15.66
CA ILE A 24 11.29 -4.50 16.63
C ILE A 24 10.04 -4.56 17.52
N ILE A 25 8.86 -4.75 16.93
CA ILE A 25 7.60 -4.87 17.66
C ILE A 25 7.61 -6.08 18.60
N TYR A 26 8.11 -7.23 18.13
CA TYR A 26 8.24 -8.44 18.94
C TYR A 26 9.18 -8.24 20.13
N LEU A 27 10.35 -7.64 19.91
CA LEU A 27 11.35 -7.37 20.96
C LEU A 27 10.90 -6.28 21.95
N SER A 28 9.95 -5.42 21.56
CA SER A 28 9.35 -4.41 22.45
C SER A 28 8.44 -5.00 23.53
N GLY A 29 8.15 -6.30 23.46
CA GLY A 29 7.42 -7.05 24.48
C GLY A 29 5.97 -7.35 24.12
N ALA A 30 5.36 -8.26 24.90
CA ALA A 30 4.03 -8.81 24.63
C ALA A 30 2.93 -7.74 24.53
N TYR A 31 3.06 -6.65 25.29
CA TYR A 31 2.13 -5.52 25.25
C TYR A 31 2.01 -4.92 23.84
N TYR A 32 3.13 -4.67 23.17
CA TYR A 32 3.17 -4.04 21.85
C TYR A 32 2.89 -5.07 20.75
N TYR A 33 3.51 -6.25 20.81
CA TYR A 33 3.30 -7.32 19.84
C TYR A 33 1.81 -7.65 19.65
N THR A 34 1.09 -7.92 20.75
CA THR A 34 -0.33 -8.30 20.66
C THR A 34 -1.19 -7.20 20.04
N ARG A 35 -0.94 -5.93 20.38
CA ARG A 35 -1.73 -4.79 19.90
C ARG A 35 -1.41 -4.44 18.44
N PHE A 36 -0.13 -4.43 18.06
CA PHE A 36 0.23 -4.17 16.66
C PHE A 36 -0.16 -5.32 15.73
N SER A 37 -0.17 -6.58 16.20
CA SER A 37 -0.76 -7.69 15.45
C SER A 37 -2.26 -7.50 15.21
N MET A 38 -3.01 -7.00 16.20
CA MET A 38 -4.42 -6.66 16.02
C MET A 38 -4.61 -5.55 14.97
N VAL A 39 -3.82 -4.47 15.05
CA VAL A 39 -3.83 -3.38 14.06
C VAL A 39 -3.54 -3.93 12.65
N LEU A 40 -2.57 -4.83 12.51
CA LEU A 40 -2.21 -5.44 11.23
C LEU A 40 -3.35 -6.29 10.64
N ILE A 41 -4.03 -7.09 11.46
CA ILE A 41 -5.14 -7.95 11.00
C ILE A 41 -6.29 -7.08 10.50
N ILE A 42 -6.70 -6.08 11.28
CA ILE A 42 -7.78 -5.16 10.91
C ILE A 42 -7.45 -4.38 9.63
N PHE A 43 -6.16 -4.07 9.41
CA PHE A 43 -5.70 -3.35 8.23
C PHE A 43 -5.99 -4.12 6.95
N PHE A 44 -5.84 -5.45 6.97
CA PHE A 44 -6.06 -6.30 5.80
C PHE A 44 -7.49 -6.80 5.61
N GLU A 45 -8.32 -6.80 6.66
CA GLU A 45 -9.67 -7.37 6.61
C GLU A 45 -10.76 -6.38 6.14
N ILE A 46 -10.60 -5.07 6.40
CA ILE A 46 -11.67 -4.09 6.22
C ILE A 46 -11.37 -3.20 4.99
N CYS A 47 -12.39 -2.91 4.16
CA CYS A 47 -12.24 -2.04 2.98
C CYS A 47 -11.75 -0.60 3.29
N THR A 48 -11.95 -0.13 4.53
CA THR A 48 -11.37 1.11 5.10
C THR A 48 -10.36 0.76 6.19
N GLY A 49 -9.57 -0.29 5.94
CA GLY A 49 -8.70 -0.94 6.91
C GLY A 49 -7.75 0.03 7.56
N GLU A 50 -7.28 1.06 6.86
CA GLU A 50 -6.34 2.05 7.38
C GLU A 50 -6.95 2.85 8.54
N VAL A 51 -8.10 3.49 8.30
CA VAL A 51 -8.77 4.33 9.30
C VAL A 51 -9.25 3.47 10.48
N THR A 52 -9.86 2.32 10.19
CA THR A 52 -10.34 1.43 11.25
C THR A 52 -9.20 0.88 12.10
N SER A 53 -8.06 0.53 11.49
CA SER A 53 -6.87 0.06 12.22
C SER A 53 -6.27 1.11 13.12
N ILE A 54 -6.26 2.37 12.68
CA ILE A 54 -5.81 3.49 13.50
C ILE A 54 -6.71 3.62 14.74
N LEU A 55 -8.03 3.63 14.54
CA LEU A 55 -8.99 3.76 15.64
C LEU A 55 -8.91 2.57 16.62
N VAL A 56 -8.79 1.35 16.10
CA VAL A 56 -8.63 0.14 16.94
C VAL A 56 -7.32 0.17 17.72
N GLY A 57 -6.22 0.58 17.10
CA GLY A 57 -4.92 0.68 17.77
C GLY A 57 -4.94 1.69 18.93
N ILE A 58 -5.52 2.86 18.69
CA ILE A 58 -5.71 3.89 19.72
C ILE A 58 -6.63 3.37 20.83
N GLY A 59 -7.75 2.75 20.48
CA GLY A 59 -8.69 2.15 21.43
C GLY A 59 -8.08 1.02 22.28
N ALA A 60 -7.10 0.30 21.74
CA ALA A 60 -6.34 -0.72 22.46
C ALA A 60 -5.27 -0.14 23.41
N GLY A 61 -5.11 1.18 23.46
CA GLY A 61 -4.18 1.90 24.34
C GLY A 61 -2.79 2.17 23.73
N LEU A 62 -2.60 1.95 22.43
CA LEU A 62 -1.34 2.33 21.78
C LEU A 62 -1.24 3.85 21.65
N ASN A 63 0.00 4.36 21.69
CA ASN A 63 0.27 5.77 21.38
C ASN A 63 -0.22 6.09 19.95
N PRO A 64 -1.07 7.11 19.75
CA PRO A 64 -1.63 7.42 18.43
C PRO A 64 -0.58 7.65 17.33
N ILE A 65 0.54 8.28 17.67
CA ILE A 65 1.62 8.57 16.72
C ILE A 65 2.23 7.26 16.22
N LEU A 66 2.47 6.30 17.11
CA LEU A 66 3.04 5.00 16.73
C LEU A 66 2.09 4.20 15.82
N VAL A 67 0.78 4.27 16.09
CA VAL A 67 -0.23 3.58 15.26
C VAL A 67 -0.30 4.20 13.87
N VAL A 68 -0.35 5.53 13.77
CA VAL A 68 -0.36 6.23 12.48
C VAL A 68 0.91 5.92 11.69
N LEU A 69 2.08 6.00 12.33
CA LEU A 69 3.36 5.66 11.68
C LEU A 69 3.39 4.21 11.18
N PHE A 70 2.88 3.27 11.98
CA PHE A 70 2.81 1.87 11.59
C PHE A 70 1.88 1.64 10.40
N VAL A 71 0.68 2.23 10.41
CA VAL A 71 -0.28 2.12 9.31
C VAL A 71 0.26 2.78 8.03
N THR A 72 0.86 3.97 8.14
CA THR A 72 1.54 4.63 7.01
C THR A 72 2.70 3.79 6.48
N PHE A 73 3.46 3.14 7.36
CA PHE A 73 4.52 2.21 6.96
C PHE A 73 3.95 1.03 6.17
N LEU A 74 2.89 0.37 6.66
CA LEU A 74 2.24 -0.75 5.94
C LEU A 74 1.78 -0.31 4.55
N GLU A 75 1.12 0.84 4.46
CA GLU A 75 0.61 1.36 3.19
C GLU A 75 1.76 1.66 2.21
N SER A 76 2.84 2.25 2.70
CA SER A 76 4.04 2.56 1.92
C SER A 76 4.75 1.30 1.45
N ASP A 77 4.89 0.30 2.33
CA ASP A 77 5.59 -0.95 2.06
C ASP A 77 4.85 -1.82 1.02
N ILE A 78 3.52 -1.90 1.12
CA ILE A 78 2.71 -2.60 0.11
C ILE A 78 2.73 -1.81 -1.22
N SER A 79 2.75 -0.48 -1.16
CA SER A 79 2.82 0.36 -2.36
C SER A 79 4.15 0.21 -3.09
N ILE A 80 5.29 0.23 -2.40
CA ILE A 80 6.60 0.03 -3.02
C ILE A 80 6.74 -1.40 -3.56
N PHE A 81 6.23 -2.41 -2.83
CA PHE A 81 6.17 -3.79 -3.32
C PHE A 81 5.36 -3.88 -4.62
N THR A 82 4.19 -3.24 -4.66
CA THR A 82 3.32 -3.23 -5.83
C THR A 82 3.95 -2.47 -7.00
N ALA A 83 4.53 -1.30 -6.76
CA ALA A 83 5.20 -0.49 -7.78
C ALA A 83 6.32 -1.29 -8.48
N TRP A 84 7.14 -1.98 -7.69
CA TRP A 84 8.30 -2.69 -8.20
C TRP A 84 7.98 -4.04 -8.83
N ASN A 85 6.90 -4.70 -8.39
CA ASN A 85 6.54 -6.05 -8.82
C ASN A 85 5.25 -6.10 -9.65
N PHE A 86 4.72 -4.95 -10.10
CA PHE A 86 3.43 -4.85 -10.79
C PHE A 86 3.29 -5.80 -11.99
N ASP A 87 4.32 -5.93 -12.82
CA ASP A 87 4.26 -6.77 -14.02
C ASP A 87 4.19 -8.27 -13.66
N ILE A 88 4.77 -8.65 -12.51
CA ILE A 88 4.67 -9.99 -11.94
C ILE A 88 3.27 -10.17 -11.34
N LEU A 89 2.78 -9.18 -10.57
CA LEU A 89 1.45 -9.22 -9.94
C LEU A 89 0.32 -9.34 -10.96
N LYS A 90 0.45 -8.71 -12.14
CA LYS A 90 -0.52 -8.85 -13.25
C LYS A 90 -0.69 -10.28 -13.76
N ARG A 91 0.31 -11.15 -13.57
CA ARG A 91 0.25 -12.56 -13.99
C ARG A 91 -0.45 -13.46 -12.97
N ILE A 92 -0.74 -12.98 -11.76
CA ILE A 92 -1.36 -13.77 -10.70
C ILE A 92 -2.89 -13.77 -10.91
N PRO A 93 -3.56 -14.93 -11.07
CA PRO A 93 -4.95 -15.00 -11.54
C PRO A 93 -6.01 -14.32 -10.66
N ARG A 94 -5.73 -14.06 -9.37
CA ARG A 94 -6.64 -13.27 -8.51
C ARG A 94 -6.25 -11.79 -8.46
N ILE A 95 -5.00 -11.52 -8.08
CA ILE A 95 -4.49 -10.15 -7.87
C ILE A 95 -4.38 -9.40 -9.21
N GLY A 96 -3.86 -10.06 -10.24
CA GLY A 96 -3.67 -9.52 -11.58
C GLY A 96 -4.97 -9.14 -12.26
N ASN A 97 -6.02 -9.95 -12.12
CA ASN A 97 -7.34 -9.61 -12.66
C ASN A 97 -7.92 -8.34 -12.03
N SER A 98 -7.74 -8.15 -10.73
CA SER A 98 -8.12 -6.91 -10.05
C SER A 98 -7.28 -5.73 -10.53
N LEU A 99 -5.95 -5.88 -10.59
CA LEU A 99 -5.03 -4.85 -11.07
C LEU A 99 -5.38 -4.38 -12.50
N ILE A 100 -5.61 -5.30 -13.43
CA ILE A 100 -5.99 -4.99 -14.81
C ILE A 100 -7.33 -4.24 -14.87
N LYS A 101 -8.31 -4.65 -14.05
CA LYS A 101 -9.60 -3.93 -13.94
C LYS A 101 -9.42 -2.51 -13.40
N TYR A 102 -8.58 -2.33 -12.39
CA TYR A 102 -8.26 -1.01 -11.83
C TYR A 102 -7.52 -0.12 -12.84
N GLU A 103 -6.50 -0.67 -13.50
CA GLU A 103 -5.74 -0.01 -14.57
C GLU A 103 -6.67 0.46 -15.70
N GLY A 104 -7.58 -0.40 -16.15
CA GLY A 104 -8.59 -0.05 -17.16
C GLY A 104 -9.60 1.02 -16.71
N LYS A 105 -10.02 1.01 -15.44
CA LYS A 105 -10.88 2.07 -14.88
C LYS A 105 -10.14 3.41 -14.81
N ALA A 106 -8.90 3.41 -14.33
CA ALA A 106 -8.06 4.60 -14.24
C ALA A 106 -7.81 5.20 -15.63
N LYS A 107 -7.45 4.37 -16.62
CA LYS A 107 -7.25 4.82 -18.00
C LYS A 107 -8.50 5.49 -18.59
N LYS A 108 -9.68 4.89 -18.40
CA LYS A 108 -10.96 5.49 -18.83
C LYS A 108 -11.22 6.86 -18.18
N ILE A 109 -10.85 7.04 -16.91
CA ILE A 109 -11.01 8.33 -16.22
C ILE A 109 -10.04 9.36 -16.79
N ILE A 110 -8.78 8.98 -17.00
CA ILE A 110 -7.74 9.83 -17.58
C ILE A 110 -8.14 10.31 -18.97
N GLU A 111 -8.56 9.40 -19.85
CA GLU A 111 -9.04 9.70 -21.20
C GLU A 111 -10.28 10.61 -21.16
N LYS A 112 -11.30 10.24 -20.37
CA LYS A 112 -12.58 10.99 -20.27
C LYS A 112 -12.37 12.42 -19.77
N LYS A 113 -11.49 12.62 -18.78
CA LYS A 113 -11.21 13.94 -18.21
C LYS A 113 -10.09 14.69 -18.94
N ARG A 114 -9.53 14.11 -20.01
CA ARG A 114 -8.37 14.64 -20.77
C ARG A 114 -7.19 14.99 -19.86
N LEU A 115 -7.03 14.24 -18.76
CA LEU A 115 -5.98 14.50 -17.75
C LEU A 115 -4.58 14.31 -18.33
N GLU A 116 -4.45 13.53 -19.41
CA GLU A 116 -3.24 13.39 -20.23
C GLU A 116 -2.66 14.75 -20.64
N LYS A 117 -3.53 15.74 -20.92
CA LYS A 117 -3.13 17.08 -21.37
C LYS A 117 -2.59 17.96 -20.25
N ILE A 118 -2.90 17.63 -19.00
CA ILE A 118 -2.49 18.39 -17.81
C ILE A 118 -1.23 17.75 -17.16
N GLY A 119 -0.74 16.65 -17.76
CA GLY A 119 0.47 15.96 -17.34
C GLY A 119 0.47 15.58 -15.86
N PHE A 120 1.59 15.84 -15.19
CA PHE A 120 1.79 15.54 -13.78
C PHE A 120 0.74 16.20 -12.86
N MET A 121 0.23 17.39 -13.21
CA MET A 121 -0.78 18.08 -12.42
C MET A 121 -2.14 17.34 -12.45
N GLY A 122 -2.49 16.75 -13.59
CA GLY A 122 -3.70 15.93 -13.73
C GLY A 122 -3.64 14.65 -12.90
N LEU A 123 -2.43 14.05 -12.80
CA LEU A 123 -2.16 12.92 -11.92
C LEU A 123 -2.31 13.31 -10.45
N LEU A 124 -1.71 14.43 -10.03
CA LEU A 124 -1.83 14.92 -8.65
C LEU A 124 -3.29 15.18 -8.27
N ILE A 125 -4.07 15.83 -9.14
CA ILE A 125 -5.50 16.08 -8.90
C ILE A 125 -6.26 14.75 -8.75
N LEU A 126 -5.97 13.76 -9.59
CA LEU A 126 -6.63 12.45 -9.53
C LEU A 126 -6.31 11.70 -8.23
N VAL A 127 -5.07 11.79 -7.76
CA VAL A 127 -4.59 11.21 -6.50
C VAL A 127 -5.14 11.95 -5.28
N MET A 128 -5.27 13.28 -5.35
CA MET A 128 -5.74 14.11 -4.23
C MET A 128 -7.26 14.12 -4.05
N ILE A 129 -8.06 13.72 -5.03
CA ILE A 129 -9.50 13.59 -4.85
C ILE A 129 -9.76 12.35 -3.99
N PRO A 130 -10.28 12.48 -2.76
CA PRO A 130 -10.47 11.36 -1.84
C PRO A 130 -11.71 10.55 -2.23
N VAL A 131 -11.63 9.84 -3.35
CA VAL A 131 -12.58 8.77 -3.68
C VAL A 131 -12.20 7.54 -2.86
N HIS A 132 -13.18 6.81 -2.30
CA HIS A 132 -12.90 5.56 -1.57
C HIS A 132 -12.03 4.63 -2.44
N GLY A 133 -10.87 4.24 -1.93
CA GLY A 133 -9.82 3.56 -2.72
C GLY A 133 -8.83 4.50 -3.41
N THR A 134 -8.41 5.58 -2.74
CA THR A 134 -7.35 6.53 -3.16
C THR A 134 -6.10 6.44 -2.29
N GLY A 135 -5.91 5.30 -1.61
CA GLY A 135 -4.67 5.01 -0.89
C GLY A 135 -3.44 5.02 -1.80
N ALA A 136 -2.27 4.91 -1.19
CA ALA A 136 -0.98 4.90 -1.87
C ALA A 136 -0.89 3.81 -2.93
N LEU A 137 -1.62 2.69 -2.77
CA LEU A 137 -1.68 1.61 -3.74
C LEU A 137 -2.38 2.01 -5.06
N PRO A 138 -3.66 2.40 -5.08
CA PRO A 138 -4.32 2.95 -6.27
C PRO A 138 -3.52 4.08 -6.94
N SER A 139 -2.96 4.98 -6.14
CA SER A 139 -2.12 6.09 -6.62
C SER A 139 -0.84 5.60 -7.31
N THR A 140 -0.21 4.55 -6.77
CA THR A 140 0.95 3.88 -7.38
C THR A 140 0.60 3.25 -8.73
N ILE A 141 -0.59 2.65 -8.85
CA ILE A 141 -1.05 2.04 -10.11
C ILE A 141 -1.27 3.13 -11.17
N ILE A 142 -1.96 4.20 -10.80
CA ILE A 142 -2.24 5.34 -11.68
C ILE A 142 -0.93 6.00 -12.11
N GLY A 143 0.03 6.19 -11.21
CA GLY A 143 1.32 6.82 -11.54
C GLY A 143 2.20 6.03 -12.52
N ARG A 144 1.85 4.78 -12.83
CA ARG A 144 2.51 3.99 -13.89
C ARG A 144 1.87 4.14 -15.27
N LEU A 145 0.65 4.69 -15.35
CA LEU A 145 -0.08 4.94 -16.59
C LEU A 145 0.38 6.25 -17.24
#